data_AF-A0A8I2G2D7-F1
#
_entry.id   AF-A0A8I2G2D7-F1
#
_cell.length_a   1.000
_cell.length_b   1.000
_cell.length_c   1.000
_cell.angle_alpha   90.00
_cell.angle_beta   90.00
_cell.angle_gamma   90.00
#
_symmetry.space_group_name_H-M   'P 1'
#
loop_
_entity.id
_entity.type
_entity.pdbx_description
1 polymer ?
#
loop_
_entity_poly.entity_id
_entity_poly.type
_entity_poly.pdbx_seq_one_letter_code
_entity_poly.pdbx_strand_id
1 'polypeptide(L)'
;MKKSTVGFILILCIGVIGILGWKYINSLLFEKKQLSTSDASGRLHTIRIGGDNYLGYWFITSPEMRKMAARKGLQMDFTDDGGAYAQRLEAFAGQEYHCIVLPVNSYLQHGARHKFPGVIAAAISESKGADGIVGFADRFSGGKINDLNDPSLKIVYTADSPSSFLLDLTIADFDLDSLRTNRQWQVQVGGSNEVLKMARKGTGDAFVLWEPDLSRALKLPGMKYIWGSDRFSGYIVDVFVFHRSYLKKHAPQVRDFLQVYFRVLGIYANNREKMIKEMRKSTDLKQDTIEEMLKKIDWYDLAENCQLQFGISARPGGQVQDGVINTIIACTDVMLKTGTFDKDPLQGNPYRITNSTILEELSRAGVMHVMDKSSVRKQEFSSLADREWEKLREIGTFRVEPITFQSWNNMLTTEGKEKVDKIAGLLTNNYPHYRIVVRGHTGPGGDEDENRKLSLERSQAVAQYLIAVHGIHVNRIRAEGLGSSQPARKKPGESMRAYRYRLSRVEFVAVEGTSL
;
A
#
# COMPACT_ATOMS: atom_id res chain seq x y z
N MET A 1 30.19 -25.91 -40.80
CA MET A 1 30.72 -24.63 -41.34
C MET A 1 32.24 -24.65 -41.28
N LYS A 2 32.94 -24.19 -42.32
CA LYS A 2 34.41 -24.06 -42.28
C LYS A 2 34.81 -23.06 -41.18
N LYS A 3 35.88 -23.33 -40.43
CA LYS A 3 36.37 -22.47 -39.33
C LYS A 3 36.60 -21.01 -39.78
N SER A 4 36.97 -20.80 -41.04
CA SER A 4 37.12 -19.47 -41.66
C SER A 4 35.80 -18.71 -41.79
N THR A 5 34.68 -19.39 -42.07
CA THR A 5 33.35 -18.78 -42.19
C THR A 5 32.81 -18.38 -40.82
N VAL A 6 33.07 -19.18 -39.77
CA VAL A 6 32.70 -18.85 -38.38
C VAL A 6 33.49 -17.65 -37.89
N GLY A 7 34.80 -17.60 -38.15
CA GLY A 7 35.66 -16.46 -37.79
C GLY A 7 35.24 -15.16 -38.49
N PHE A 8 34.88 -15.22 -39.77
CA PHE A 8 34.40 -14.06 -40.52
C PHE A 8 33.07 -13.52 -39.97
N ILE A 9 32.11 -14.40 -39.65
CA ILE A 9 30.83 -13.99 -39.05
C ILE A 9 31.04 -13.37 -37.67
N LEU A 10 31.95 -13.93 -36.86
CA LEU A 10 32.24 -13.40 -35.52
C LEU A 10 32.83 -11.98 -35.60
N ILE A 11 33.77 -11.74 -36.52
CA ILE A 11 34.38 -10.43 -36.75
C ILE A 11 33.31 -9.43 -37.23
N LEU A 12 32.40 -9.86 -38.11
CA LEU A 12 31.31 -9.03 -38.61
C LEU A 12 30.32 -8.66 -37.50
N CYS A 13 29.96 -9.61 -36.63
CA CYS A 13 29.11 -9.38 -35.47
C CYS A 13 29.76 -8.42 -34.46
N ILE A 14 31.06 -8.59 -34.16
CA ILE A 14 31.82 -7.68 -33.28
C ILE A 14 31.91 -6.28 -33.90
N GLY A 15 32.11 -6.19 -35.21
CA GLY A 15 32.12 -4.92 -35.95
C GLY A 15 30.77 -4.20 -35.88
N VAL A 16 29.66 -4.91 -36.07
CA VAL A 16 28.30 -4.36 -35.96
C VAL A 16 27.99 -3.92 -34.52
N ILE A 17 28.37 -4.71 -33.51
CA ILE A 17 28.21 -4.35 -32.09
C ILE A 17 29.06 -3.12 -31.76
N GLY A 18 30.30 -3.05 -32.26
CA GLY A 18 31.18 -1.90 -32.09
C GLY A 18 30.63 -0.63 -32.75
N ILE A 19 30.06 -0.73 -33.95
CA ILE A 19 29.45 0.40 -34.67
C ILE A 19 28.17 0.87 -33.97
N LEU A 20 27.32 -0.05 -33.51
CA LEU A 20 26.09 0.28 -32.77
C LEU A 20 26.42 0.88 -31.40
N GLY A 21 27.40 0.32 -30.69
CA GLY A 21 27.92 0.86 -29.43
C GLY A 21 28.53 2.25 -29.60
N TRP A 22 29.36 2.44 -30.63
CA TRP A 22 29.91 3.75 -30.98
C TRP A 22 28.83 4.75 -31.34
N LYS A 23 27.84 4.37 -32.17
CA LYS A 23 26.73 5.26 -32.56
C LYS A 23 25.90 5.69 -31.34
N TYR A 24 25.65 4.78 -30.40
CA TYR A 24 24.90 5.07 -29.18
C TYR A 24 25.68 5.98 -28.23
N ILE A 25 26.96 5.66 -27.96
CA ILE A 25 27.85 6.48 -27.13
C ILE A 25 28.06 7.87 -27.75
N ASN A 26 28.27 7.94 -29.06
CA ASN A 26 28.49 9.18 -29.77
C ASN A 26 27.20 10.03 -29.85
N SER A 27 26.02 9.41 -29.94
CA SER A 27 24.73 10.14 -29.83
C SER A 27 24.57 10.79 -28.46
N LEU A 28 24.86 10.06 -27.38
CA LEU A 28 24.77 10.58 -26.01
C LEU A 28 25.83 11.67 -25.74
N LEU A 29 27.05 11.48 -26.22
CA LEU A 29 28.12 12.48 -26.13
C LEU A 29 27.81 13.70 -26.99
N PHE A 30 27.21 13.52 -28.17
CA PHE A 30 26.82 14.60 -29.06
C PHE A 30 25.68 15.42 -28.47
N GLU A 31 24.66 14.78 -27.90
CA GLU A 31 23.56 15.47 -27.20
C GLU A 31 24.07 16.24 -25.97
N LYS A 32 24.95 15.64 -25.15
CA LYS A 32 25.65 16.35 -24.07
C LYS A 32 26.47 17.53 -24.58
N LYS A 33 27.21 17.37 -25.68
CA LYS A 33 28.04 18.41 -26.28
C LYS A 33 27.17 19.54 -26.83
N GLN A 34 26.07 19.24 -27.51
CA GLN A 34 25.13 20.19 -28.09
C GLN A 34 24.34 20.98 -27.02
N LEU A 35 23.97 20.32 -25.92
CA LEU A 35 23.42 20.98 -24.73
C LEU A 35 24.45 21.90 -24.07
N SER A 36 25.72 21.50 -24.01
CA SER A 36 26.81 22.31 -23.41
C SER A 36 27.28 23.47 -24.30
N THR A 37 26.97 23.47 -25.59
CA THR A 37 27.40 24.50 -26.57
C THR A 37 26.24 25.33 -27.12
N SER A 38 25.06 25.27 -26.52
CA SER A 38 23.88 26.07 -26.90
C SER A 38 23.39 26.93 -25.75
N ASP A 39 22.45 27.85 -26.02
CA ASP A 39 21.75 28.66 -25.01
C ASP A 39 20.92 27.81 -24.00
N ALA A 40 20.88 26.49 -24.19
CA ALA A 40 20.36 25.53 -23.23
C ALA A 40 21.35 25.26 -22.07
N SER A 41 22.66 25.52 -22.26
CA SER A 41 23.66 25.37 -21.20
C SER A 41 23.43 26.42 -20.10
N GLY A 42 23.31 25.98 -18.85
CA GLY A 42 23.18 26.86 -17.68
C GLY A 42 21.80 27.48 -17.44
N ARG A 43 20.77 27.17 -18.24
CA ARG A 43 19.43 27.76 -18.09
C ARG A 43 18.43 26.92 -17.27
N LEU A 44 18.67 25.62 -17.13
CA LEU A 44 17.76 24.70 -16.43
C LEU A 44 18.35 24.24 -15.10
N HIS A 45 17.58 24.38 -14.03
CA HIS A 45 17.86 23.83 -12.72
C HIS A 45 17.52 22.34 -12.69
N THR A 46 18.50 21.49 -12.39
CA THR A 46 18.34 20.04 -12.40
C THR A 46 17.81 19.52 -11.07
N ILE A 47 16.71 18.77 -11.10
CA ILE A 47 16.20 18.01 -9.96
C ILE A 47 16.57 16.54 -10.16
N ARG A 48 17.49 16.03 -9.32
CA ARG A 48 17.90 14.62 -9.29
C ARG A 48 16.89 13.82 -8.47
N ILE A 49 16.27 12.83 -9.10
CA ILE A 49 15.17 12.05 -8.53
C ILE A 49 15.54 10.57 -8.56
N GLY A 50 15.53 9.91 -7.40
CA GLY A 50 15.68 8.45 -7.30
C GLY A 50 14.31 7.76 -7.25
N GLY A 51 14.11 6.71 -8.05
CA GLY A 51 12.86 5.96 -8.12
C GLY A 51 13.05 4.62 -8.83
N ASP A 52 11.94 4.05 -9.30
CA ASP A 52 11.92 2.81 -10.08
C ASP A 52 10.92 2.90 -11.25
N ASN A 53 10.81 1.83 -12.03
CA ASN A 53 9.94 1.76 -13.21
C ASN A 53 8.45 1.52 -12.92
N TYR A 54 8.00 1.61 -11.67
CA TYR A 54 6.57 1.54 -11.36
C TYR A 54 5.79 2.60 -12.15
N LEU A 55 4.73 2.18 -12.87
CA LEU A 55 3.96 3.07 -13.76
C LEU A 55 3.32 4.25 -13.03
N GLY A 56 3.15 4.16 -11.70
CA GLY A 56 2.68 5.27 -10.88
C GLY A 56 3.59 6.50 -10.96
N TYR A 57 4.88 6.30 -11.21
CA TYR A 57 5.91 7.36 -11.29
C TYR A 57 6.10 7.93 -12.70
N TRP A 58 5.49 7.31 -13.72
CA TRP A 58 5.76 7.60 -15.13
C TRP A 58 5.60 9.07 -15.52
N PHE A 59 4.68 9.79 -14.87
CA PHE A 59 4.44 11.21 -15.15
C PHE A 59 5.69 12.07 -14.97
N ILE A 60 6.60 11.72 -14.05
CA ILE A 60 7.87 12.41 -13.80
C ILE A 60 8.76 12.41 -15.05
N THR A 61 8.74 11.32 -15.80
CA THR A 61 9.54 11.11 -17.01
C THR A 61 8.74 11.26 -18.30
N SER A 62 7.49 11.75 -18.24
CA SER A 62 6.64 11.88 -19.41
C SER A 62 7.11 12.98 -20.38
N PRO A 63 6.77 12.88 -21.68
CA PRO A 63 7.06 13.94 -22.64
C PRO A 63 6.51 15.32 -22.24
N GLU A 64 5.30 15.39 -21.70
CA GLU A 64 4.72 16.66 -21.25
C GLU A 64 5.43 17.22 -20.02
N MET A 65 5.86 16.37 -19.08
CA MET A 65 6.68 16.81 -17.94
C MET A 65 7.99 17.43 -18.39
N ARG A 66 8.74 16.78 -19.29
CA ARG A 66 9.99 17.37 -19.83
C ARG A 66 9.76 18.73 -20.48
N LYS A 67 8.73 18.83 -21.32
CA LYS A 67 8.39 20.06 -22.05
C LYS A 67 7.97 21.20 -21.11
N MET A 68 7.12 20.91 -20.13
CA MET A 68 6.56 21.92 -19.23
C MET A 68 7.54 22.33 -18.14
N ALA A 69 8.33 21.38 -17.61
CA ALA A 69 9.41 21.65 -16.67
C ALA A 69 10.47 22.55 -17.33
N ALA A 70 10.88 22.28 -18.57
CA ALA A 70 11.86 23.11 -19.27
C ALA A 70 11.39 24.57 -19.44
N ARG A 71 10.10 24.81 -19.68
CA ARG A 71 9.51 26.16 -19.72
C ARG A 71 9.55 26.90 -18.38
N LYS A 72 9.63 26.15 -17.28
CA LYS A 72 9.82 26.65 -15.91
C LYS A 72 11.30 26.73 -15.50
N GLY A 73 12.22 26.50 -16.44
CA GLY A 73 13.65 26.48 -16.12
C GLY A 73 14.06 25.25 -15.33
N LEU A 74 13.35 24.13 -15.44
CA LEU A 74 13.63 22.88 -14.71
C LEU A 74 14.00 21.75 -15.66
N GLN A 75 14.89 20.87 -15.21
CA GLN A 75 15.23 19.60 -15.85
C GLN A 75 15.10 18.46 -14.85
N MET A 76 14.38 17.41 -15.23
CA MET A 76 14.26 16.19 -14.42
C MET A 76 15.39 15.24 -14.78
N ASP A 77 16.16 14.81 -13.78
CA ASP A 77 17.17 13.76 -13.89
C ASP A 77 16.72 12.58 -13.03
N PHE A 78 15.99 11.64 -13.64
CA PHE A 78 15.38 10.50 -12.96
C PHE A 78 16.28 9.27 -13.10
N THR A 79 16.63 8.66 -11.98
CA THR A 79 17.37 7.39 -11.93
C THR A 79 16.44 6.28 -11.49
N ASP A 80 16.28 5.27 -12.35
CA ASP A 80 15.62 4.00 -12.03
C ASP A 80 16.66 3.06 -11.41
N ASP A 81 16.47 2.73 -10.13
CA ASP A 81 17.33 1.81 -9.38
C ASP A 81 16.77 0.39 -9.27
N GLY A 82 15.67 0.09 -9.95
CA GLY A 82 15.04 -1.23 -9.96
C GLY A 82 14.30 -1.60 -8.67
N GLY A 83 13.96 -0.62 -7.82
CA GLY A 83 13.26 -0.84 -6.56
C GLY A 83 14.21 -1.11 -5.38
N ALA A 84 15.47 -0.69 -5.50
CA ALA A 84 16.51 -0.88 -4.50
C ALA A 84 16.37 0.13 -3.34
N TYR A 85 15.26 0.07 -2.59
CA TYR A 85 14.88 1.10 -1.60
C TYR A 85 15.95 1.41 -0.56
N ALA A 86 16.67 0.40 -0.07
CA ALA A 86 17.76 0.61 0.90
C ALA A 86 18.88 1.47 0.29
N GLN A 87 19.37 1.10 -0.89
CA GLN A 87 20.40 1.84 -1.62
C GLN A 87 19.93 3.23 -2.03
N ARG A 88 18.66 3.36 -2.47
CA ARG A 88 18.00 4.64 -2.77
C ARG A 88 18.08 5.60 -1.58
N LEU A 89 17.75 5.11 -0.38
CA LEU A 89 17.77 5.90 0.85
C LEU A 89 19.18 6.27 1.30
N GLU A 90 20.15 5.40 1.06
CA GLU A 90 21.56 5.67 1.34
C GLU A 90 22.10 6.79 0.44
N ALA A 91 21.88 6.69 -0.88
CA ALA A 91 22.23 7.73 -1.85
C ALA A 91 21.49 9.06 -1.57
N PHE A 92 20.21 8.99 -1.18
CA PHE A 92 19.43 10.16 -0.78
C PHE A 92 19.97 10.83 0.49
N ALA A 93 20.35 10.05 1.51
CA ALA A 93 21.00 10.56 2.71
C ALA A 93 22.37 11.20 2.38
N GLY A 94 23.09 10.64 1.39
CA GLY A 94 24.31 11.18 0.81
C GLY A 94 24.11 12.40 -0.09
N GLN A 95 22.87 12.86 -0.31
CA GLN A 95 22.51 13.99 -1.20
C GLN A 95 22.86 13.78 -2.69
N GLU A 96 22.97 12.52 -3.13
CA GLU A 96 23.03 12.20 -4.57
C GLU A 96 21.69 12.53 -5.25
N TYR A 97 20.58 12.32 -4.54
CA TYR A 97 19.24 12.70 -4.96
C TYR A 97 18.71 13.92 -4.19
N HIS A 98 18.00 14.80 -4.88
CA HIS A 98 17.26 15.91 -4.28
C HIS A 98 15.86 15.47 -3.82
N CYS A 99 15.29 14.51 -4.55
CA CYS A 99 13.99 13.92 -4.28
C CYS A 99 14.07 12.39 -4.47
N ILE A 100 13.29 11.64 -3.72
CA ILE A 100 13.03 10.23 -3.99
C ILE A 100 11.53 9.98 -4.03
N VAL A 101 11.13 9.00 -4.83
CA VAL A 101 9.76 8.48 -4.85
C VAL A 101 9.77 7.04 -4.34
N LEU A 102 8.85 6.72 -3.43
CA LEU A 102 8.71 5.40 -2.82
C LEU A 102 7.43 5.34 -1.97
N PRO A 103 6.96 4.13 -1.60
CA PRO A 103 5.90 3.97 -0.62
C PRO A 103 6.29 4.48 0.79
N VAL A 104 5.32 4.98 1.56
CA VAL A 104 5.52 5.44 2.95
C VAL A 104 6.12 4.35 3.84
N ASN A 105 5.66 3.10 3.72
CA ASN A 105 6.23 1.97 4.47
C ASN A 105 7.73 1.80 4.16
N SER A 106 8.13 1.82 2.88
CA SER A 106 9.56 1.74 2.52
C SER A 106 10.37 2.92 3.07
N TYR A 107 9.80 4.14 3.09
CA TYR A 107 10.46 5.29 3.69
C TYR A 107 10.62 5.14 5.21
N LEU A 108 9.62 4.59 5.92
CA LEU A 108 9.73 4.29 7.34
C LEU A 108 10.83 3.27 7.60
N GLN A 109 10.78 2.12 6.95
CA GLN A 109 11.71 1.01 7.13
C GLN A 109 13.16 1.41 6.85
N HIS A 110 13.43 2.04 5.70
CA HIS A 110 14.80 2.34 5.28
C HIS A 110 15.28 3.74 5.69
N GLY A 111 14.37 4.68 5.95
CA GLY A 111 14.71 6.05 6.35
C GLY A 111 15.11 6.17 7.82
N ALA A 112 14.65 5.26 8.69
CA ALA A 112 14.92 5.28 10.13
C ALA A 112 16.42 5.28 10.46
N ARG A 113 17.21 4.43 9.80
CA ARG A 113 18.68 4.36 9.97
C ARG A 113 19.41 5.65 9.59
N HIS A 114 18.80 6.46 8.73
CA HIS A 114 19.33 7.75 8.28
C HIS A 114 18.66 8.95 8.97
N LYS A 115 17.85 8.72 10.02
CA LYS A 115 17.13 9.76 10.77
C LYS A 115 16.22 10.63 9.89
N PHE A 116 15.61 10.04 8.85
CA PHE A 116 14.66 10.70 7.95
C PHE A 116 15.18 12.04 7.36
N PRO A 117 16.19 11.98 6.46
CA PRO A 117 16.87 13.17 5.92
C PRO A 117 15.97 14.05 5.03
N GLY A 118 14.81 13.53 4.63
CA GLY A 118 13.81 14.25 3.84
C GLY A 118 12.46 14.41 4.53
N VAL A 119 11.57 15.12 3.85
CA VAL A 119 10.16 15.27 4.22
C VAL A 119 9.27 14.90 3.04
N ILE A 120 8.16 14.23 3.33
CA ILE A 120 7.07 13.93 2.41
C ILE A 120 6.37 15.25 2.07
N ALA A 121 6.41 15.63 0.80
CA ALA A 121 5.87 16.90 0.30
C ALA A 121 4.58 16.74 -0.50
N ALA A 122 4.32 15.55 -1.03
CA ALA A 122 3.09 15.21 -1.75
C ALA A 122 2.93 13.69 -1.82
N ALA A 123 1.68 13.22 -1.85
CA ALA A 123 1.32 11.87 -2.25
C ALA A 123 1.20 11.79 -3.78
N ILE A 124 1.58 10.63 -4.32
CA ILE A 124 1.62 10.33 -5.75
C ILE A 124 0.42 9.47 -6.11
N SER A 125 0.34 8.29 -5.50
CA SER A 125 -0.65 7.27 -5.80
C SER A 125 -0.80 6.29 -4.65
N GLU A 126 -1.88 5.52 -4.70
CA GLU A 126 -2.09 4.35 -3.85
C GLU A 126 -2.19 3.09 -4.71
N SER A 127 -1.58 1.99 -4.25
CA SER A 127 -1.70 0.67 -4.88
C SER A 127 -3.10 0.10 -4.60
N LYS A 128 -3.81 -0.30 -5.65
CA LYS A 128 -5.16 -0.90 -5.63
C LYS A 128 -5.18 -2.26 -6.34
N GLY A 129 -4.29 -3.15 -5.94
CA GLY A 129 -4.22 -4.54 -6.44
C GLY A 129 -2.97 -4.87 -7.23
N ALA A 130 -1.92 -4.05 -7.15
CA ALA A 130 -0.63 -4.35 -7.77
C ALA A 130 0.14 -5.43 -6.99
N ASP A 131 -0.07 -5.50 -5.68
CA ASP A 131 0.51 -6.49 -4.77
C ASP A 131 -0.56 -7.48 -4.27
N GLY A 132 -0.23 -8.77 -4.21
CA GLY A 132 -1.18 -9.81 -3.82
C GLY A 132 -0.54 -11.11 -3.30
N ILE A 133 -1.30 -11.79 -2.44
CA ILE A 133 -1.06 -13.13 -1.91
C ILE A 133 -1.95 -14.11 -2.68
N VAL A 134 -1.33 -15.11 -3.28
CA VAL A 134 -2.00 -16.18 -4.00
C VAL A 134 -1.61 -17.55 -3.46
N GLY A 135 -2.46 -18.55 -3.61
CA GLY A 135 -2.18 -19.93 -3.20
C GLY A 135 -3.01 -20.94 -3.98
N PHE A 136 -2.58 -22.19 -3.99
CA PHE A 136 -3.29 -23.24 -4.72
C PHE A 136 -4.61 -23.65 -4.03
N ALA A 137 -5.65 -23.90 -4.83
CA ALA A 137 -7.01 -24.13 -4.37
C ALA A 137 -7.21 -25.39 -3.51
N ASP A 138 -6.31 -26.36 -3.63
CA ASP A 138 -6.27 -27.57 -2.80
C ASP A 138 -5.93 -27.25 -1.33
N ARG A 139 -5.09 -26.24 -1.11
CA ARG A 139 -4.75 -25.71 0.22
C ARG A 139 -5.68 -24.58 0.67
N PHE A 140 -6.10 -23.72 -0.26
CA PHE A 140 -6.87 -22.51 0.03
C PHE A 140 -8.26 -22.58 -0.60
N SER A 141 -9.02 -23.63 -0.29
CA SER A 141 -10.35 -23.86 -0.89
C SER A 141 -11.35 -22.76 -0.53
N GLY A 142 -11.30 -22.25 0.70
CA GLY A 142 -12.11 -21.14 1.20
C GLY A 142 -11.67 -19.76 0.69
N GLY A 143 -10.39 -19.62 0.29
CA GLY A 143 -9.80 -18.38 -0.20
C GLY A 143 -9.94 -17.22 0.79
N LYS A 144 -9.98 -17.51 2.09
CA LYS A 144 -10.11 -16.53 3.18
C LYS A 144 -8.73 -16.21 3.74
N ILE A 145 -8.58 -15.04 4.34
CA ILE A 145 -7.32 -14.65 4.99
C ILE A 145 -6.98 -15.62 6.13
N ASN A 146 -7.98 -16.06 6.90
CA ASN A 146 -7.78 -17.01 8.00
C ASN A 146 -7.23 -18.36 7.55
N ASP A 147 -7.31 -18.72 6.26
CA ASP A 147 -6.70 -19.95 5.73
C ASP A 147 -5.16 -19.87 5.78
N LEU A 148 -4.58 -18.67 5.89
CA LEU A 148 -3.15 -18.45 6.13
C LEU A 148 -2.73 -18.77 7.57
N ASN A 149 -3.65 -18.97 8.53
CA ASN A 149 -3.34 -19.19 9.94
C ASN A 149 -2.88 -20.64 10.24
N ASP A 150 -1.95 -21.15 9.43
CA ASP A 150 -1.36 -22.48 9.56
C ASP A 150 0.18 -22.35 9.60
N PRO A 151 0.83 -22.71 10.74
CA PRO A 151 2.26 -22.55 10.89
C PRO A 151 3.09 -23.55 10.05
N SER A 152 2.46 -24.55 9.44
CA SER A 152 3.11 -25.54 8.57
C SER A 152 3.30 -25.05 7.13
N LEU A 153 2.58 -23.99 6.72
CA LEU A 153 2.65 -23.42 5.39
C LEU A 153 4.07 -22.98 5.03
N LYS A 154 4.39 -23.01 3.75
CA LYS A 154 5.57 -22.37 3.16
C LYS A 154 5.12 -21.19 2.31
N ILE A 155 5.26 -19.99 2.85
CA ILE A 155 4.90 -18.75 2.16
C ILE A 155 6.16 -18.16 1.53
N VAL A 156 6.17 -18.09 0.20
CA VAL A 156 7.28 -17.59 -0.61
C VAL A 156 7.09 -16.11 -0.91
N TYR A 157 8.07 -15.28 -0.56
CA TYR A 157 7.99 -13.83 -0.74
C TYR A 157 9.37 -13.20 -0.92
N THR A 158 9.40 -11.96 -1.42
CA THR A 158 10.65 -11.16 -1.48
C THR A 158 10.82 -10.38 -0.18
N ALA A 159 11.99 -10.50 0.45
CA ALA A 159 12.32 -9.74 1.66
C ALA A 159 12.53 -8.24 1.36
N ASP A 160 12.37 -7.39 2.37
CA ASP A 160 12.59 -5.94 2.28
C ASP A 160 11.87 -5.27 1.09
N SER A 161 10.64 -5.68 0.82
CA SER A 161 9.86 -5.22 -0.33
C SER A 161 8.39 -4.93 0.04
N PRO A 162 7.62 -4.29 -0.85
CA PRO A 162 6.18 -4.14 -0.69
C PRO A 162 5.46 -5.47 -0.44
N SER A 163 5.97 -6.58 -0.97
CA SER A 163 5.43 -7.92 -0.72
C SER A 163 5.70 -8.42 0.70
N SER A 164 6.88 -8.19 1.28
CA SER A 164 7.08 -8.53 2.70
C SER A 164 6.18 -7.67 3.58
N PHE A 165 6.01 -6.39 3.25
CA PHE A 165 5.11 -5.51 3.99
C PHE A 165 3.63 -5.91 3.86
N LEU A 166 3.18 -6.36 2.68
CA LEU A 166 1.83 -6.92 2.50
C LEU A 166 1.60 -8.13 3.41
N LEU A 167 2.60 -8.97 3.61
CA LEU A 167 2.47 -10.10 4.52
C LEU A 167 2.47 -9.66 5.98
N ASP A 168 3.33 -8.73 6.35
CA ASP A 168 3.41 -8.16 7.70
C ASP A 168 2.10 -7.46 8.09
N LEU A 169 1.51 -6.64 7.21
CA LEU A 169 0.22 -5.98 7.48
C LEU A 169 -0.89 -7.03 7.63
N THR A 170 -0.92 -8.07 6.80
CA THR A 170 -1.94 -9.13 6.92
C THR A 170 -1.82 -9.86 8.25
N ILE A 171 -0.59 -10.16 8.71
CA ILE A 171 -0.34 -10.79 10.02
C ILE A 171 -0.66 -9.83 11.18
N ALA A 172 -0.43 -8.54 11.01
CA ALA A 172 -0.67 -7.53 12.05
C ALA A 172 -2.17 -7.27 12.27
N ASP A 173 -2.94 -7.19 11.19
CA ASP A 173 -4.35 -6.76 11.21
C ASP A 173 -5.34 -7.90 11.37
N PHE A 174 -5.00 -9.12 10.96
CA PHE A 174 -5.89 -10.29 11.04
C PHE A 174 -5.43 -11.31 12.09
N ASP A 175 -6.36 -12.14 12.55
CA ASP A 175 -6.12 -13.18 13.56
C ASP A 175 -5.32 -14.36 12.99
N LEU A 176 -4.03 -14.10 12.71
CA LEU A 176 -3.02 -15.02 12.17
C LEU A 176 -1.93 -15.34 13.19
N ASP A 177 -2.33 -15.57 14.44
CA ASP A 177 -1.41 -15.78 15.57
C ASP A 177 -0.37 -16.90 15.36
N SER A 178 -0.69 -17.93 14.56
CA SER A 178 0.25 -19.01 14.25
C SER A 178 1.43 -18.51 13.43
N LEU A 179 1.20 -17.62 12.46
CA LEU A 179 2.26 -17.01 11.65
C LEU A 179 3.08 -15.97 12.43
N ARG A 180 2.49 -15.38 13.47
CA ARG A 180 3.20 -14.42 14.33
C ARG A 180 4.14 -15.11 15.33
N THR A 181 3.71 -16.24 15.88
CA THR A 181 4.43 -16.95 16.95
C THR A 181 5.44 -17.98 16.43
N ASN A 182 5.30 -18.41 15.17
CA ASN A 182 6.24 -19.29 14.49
C ASN A 182 6.74 -18.60 13.22
N ARG A 183 8.05 -18.64 12.92
CA ARG A 183 8.65 -18.07 11.70
C ARG A 183 9.07 -19.13 10.66
N GLN A 184 8.89 -20.42 10.96
CA GLN A 184 9.29 -21.53 10.07
C GLN A 184 8.52 -21.59 8.74
N TRP A 185 7.45 -20.81 8.61
CA TRP A 185 6.70 -20.70 7.37
C TRP A 185 7.39 -19.85 6.30
N GLN A 186 8.36 -19.01 6.70
CA GLN A 186 8.99 -18.03 5.82
C GLN A 186 9.91 -18.69 4.79
N VAL A 187 9.71 -18.37 3.51
CA VAL A 187 10.62 -18.69 2.41
C VAL A 187 10.94 -17.40 1.65
N GLN A 188 12.10 -16.82 1.94
CA GLN A 188 12.53 -15.55 1.33
C GLN A 188 13.33 -15.80 0.04
N VAL A 189 13.05 -15.01 -1.00
CA VAL A 189 13.73 -15.03 -2.30
C VAL A 189 14.08 -13.61 -2.77
N GLY A 190 14.86 -13.48 -3.84
CA GLY A 190 15.43 -12.20 -4.28
C GLY A 190 14.50 -11.29 -5.10
N GLY A 191 13.33 -11.77 -5.52
CA GLY A 191 12.38 -10.96 -6.28
C GLY A 191 11.11 -11.69 -6.72
N SER A 192 10.09 -10.94 -7.14
CA SER A 192 8.78 -11.48 -7.59
C SER A 192 8.91 -12.53 -8.69
N ASN A 193 9.88 -12.36 -9.60
CA ASN A 193 10.12 -13.33 -10.66
C ASN A 193 10.57 -14.70 -10.12
N GLU A 194 11.33 -14.71 -9.04
CA GLU A 194 11.76 -15.93 -8.36
C GLU A 194 10.59 -16.58 -7.61
N VAL A 195 9.75 -15.77 -6.96
CA VAL A 195 8.48 -16.23 -6.37
C VAL A 195 7.61 -16.92 -7.44
N LEU A 196 7.45 -16.31 -8.62
CA LEU A 196 6.69 -16.87 -9.74
C LEU A 196 7.31 -18.18 -10.26
N LYS A 197 8.64 -18.27 -10.31
CA LYS A 197 9.34 -19.52 -10.68
C LYS A 197 9.06 -20.63 -9.67
N MET A 198 9.02 -20.34 -8.38
CA MET A 198 8.67 -21.31 -7.34
C MET A 198 7.20 -21.73 -7.44
N ALA A 199 6.29 -20.78 -7.68
CA ALA A 199 4.87 -21.07 -7.91
C ALA A 199 4.67 -22.02 -9.10
N ARG A 200 5.35 -21.78 -10.23
CA ARG A 200 5.30 -22.68 -11.40
C ARG A 200 5.80 -24.10 -11.13
N LYS A 201 6.74 -24.25 -10.18
CA LYS A 201 7.28 -25.54 -9.76
C LYS A 201 6.44 -26.22 -8.66
N GLY A 202 5.41 -25.55 -8.14
CA GLY A 202 4.66 -26.02 -6.97
C GLY A 202 5.52 -26.11 -5.70
N THR A 203 6.57 -25.29 -5.60
CA THR A 203 7.47 -25.28 -4.43
C THR A 203 7.04 -24.17 -3.48
N GLY A 204 6.27 -24.52 -2.46
CA GLY A 204 5.61 -23.58 -1.55
C GLY A 204 4.10 -23.71 -1.61
N ASP A 205 3.40 -23.17 -0.60
CA ASP A 205 1.95 -23.24 -0.50
C ASP A 205 1.29 -21.93 -0.93
N ALA A 206 1.83 -20.78 -0.48
CA ALA A 206 1.37 -19.45 -0.83
C ALA A 206 2.52 -18.57 -1.35
N PHE A 207 2.17 -17.59 -2.17
CA PHE A 207 3.12 -16.77 -2.93
C PHE A 207 2.70 -15.31 -2.85
N VAL A 208 3.62 -14.44 -2.44
CA VAL A 208 3.38 -12.98 -2.40
C VAL A 208 4.11 -12.32 -3.56
N LEU A 209 3.36 -11.71 -4.46
CA LEU A 209 3.85 -11.18 -5.73
C LEU A 209 3.33 -9.77 -5.98
N TRP A 210 4.06 -9.03 -6.82
CA TRP A 210 3.58 -7.81 -7.45
C TRP A 210 3.50 -7.94 -8.97
N GLU A 211 2.80 -7.01 -9.63
CA GLU A 211 2.70 -6.95 -11.08
C GLU A 211 4.06 -6.77 -11.78
N PRO A 212 4.30 -7.39 -12.95
CA PRO A 212 3.37 -8.19 -13.74
C PRO A 212 3.26 -9.67 -13.32
N ASP A 213 4.04 -10.08 -12.32
CA ASP A 213 4.19 -11.49 -11.95
C ASP A 213 2.98 -12.03 -11.19
N LEU A 214 2.27 -11.17 -10.45
CA LEU A 214 0.97 -11.50 -9.85
C LEU A 214 -0.05 -11.96 -10.91
N SER A 215 -0.26 -11.16 -11.96
CA SER A 215 -1.16 -11.54 -13.07
C SER A 215 -0.71 -12.80 -13.82
N ARG A 216 0.60 -13.07 -13.86
CA ARG A 216 1.14 -14.31 -14.45
C ARG A 216 0.90 -15.52 -13.54
N ALA A 217 1.00 -15.35 -12.22
CA ALA A 217 0.75 -16.40 -11.25
C ALA A 217 -0.73 -16.83 -11.23
N LEU A 218 -1.66 -15.87 -11.29
CA LEU A 218 -3.11 -16.14 -11.34
C LEU A 218 -3.56 -16.93 -12.59
N LYS A 219 -2.73 -17.00 -13.64
CA LYS A 219 -2.98 -17.83 -14.83
C LYS A 219 -2.55 -19.29 -14.65
N LEU A 220 -1.89 -19.64 -13.55
CA LEU A 220 -1.51 -21.01 -13.26
C LEU A 220 -2.75 -21.83 -12.85
N PRO A 221 -2.91 -23.08 -13.34
CA PRO A 221 -4.04 -23.92 -12.97
C PRO A 221 -4.16 -24.09 -11.46
N GLY A 222 -5.37 -23.89 -10.93
CA GLY A 222 -5.67 -24.03 -9.51
C GLY A 222 -5.17 -22.89 -8.62
N MET A 223 -4.53 -21.85 -9.16
CA MET A 223 -4.12 -20.69 -8.37
C MET A 223 -5.35 -19.84 -7.98
N LYS A 224 -5.44 -19.45 -6.70
CA LYS A 224 -6.47 -18.56 -6.17
C LYS A 224 -5.86 -17.29 -5.60
N TYR A 225 -6.58 -16.20 -5.80
CA TYR A 225 -6.33 -14.95 -5.09
C TYR A 225 -6.85 -15.04 -3.66
N ILE A 226 -6.01 -14.70 -2.67
CA ILE A 226 -6.37 -14.74 -1.25
C ILE A 226 -6.58 -13.31 -0.73
N TRP A 227 -5.59 -12.45 -0.94
CA TRP A 227 -5.55 -11.12 -0.35
C TRP A 227 -4.61 -10.18 -1.11
N GLY A 228 -4.82 -8.86 -1.03
CA GLY A 228 -3.85 -7.91 -1.57
C GLY A 228 -4.29 -6.46 -1.49
N SER A 229 -3.57 -5.61 -2.21
CA SER A 229 -3.67 -4.14 -2.12
C SER A 229 -4.98 -3.53 -2.63
N ASP A 230 -5.80 -4.29 -3.37
CA ASP A 230 -7.17 -3.91 -3.75
C ASP A 230 -8.16 -4.02 -2.57
N ARG A 231 -7.73 -4.65 -1.48
CA ARG A 231 -8.60 -5.02 -0.36
C ARG A 231 -8.46 -4.13 0.87
N PHE A 232 -7.63 -3.10 0.82
CA PHE A 232 -7.43 -2.12 1.91
C PHE A 232 -7.06 -0.73 1.36
N SER A 233 -6.98 0.24 2.27
CA SER A 233 -6.53 1.60 1.99
C SER A 233 -5.49 2.08 3.02
N GLY A 234 -4.75 3.14 2.70
CA GLY A 234 -3.87 3.86 3.62
C GLY A 234 -2.64 3.09 4.09
N TYR A 235 -2.11 2.17 3.27
CA TYR A 235 -0.92 1.37 3.59
C TYR A 235 0.19 1.49 2.54
N ILE A 236 -0.14 1.31 1.26
CA ILE A 236 0.82 1.36 0.14
C ILE A 236 0.57 2.66 -0.64
N VAL A 237 0.92 3.77 0.01
CA VAL A 237 0.82 5.12 -0.56
C VAL A 237 2.21 5.58 -0.97
N ASP A 238 2.37 5.88 -2.25
CA ASP A 238 3.57 6.44 -2.83
C ASP A 238 3.66 7.94 -2.59
N VAL A 239 4.86 8.42 -2.30
CA VAL A 239 5.08 9.82 -1.93
C VAL A 239 6.33 10.41 -2.57
N PHE A 240 6.30 11.72 -2.80
CA PHE A 240 7.50 12.52 -3.06
C PHE A 240 8.16 12.90 -1.75
N VAL A 241 9.40 12.47 -1.55
CA VAL A 241 10.22 12.87 -0.39
C VAL A 241 11.34 13.78 -0.88
N PHE A 242 11.37 15.03 -0.41
CA PHE A 242 12.43 15.98 -0.74
C PHE A 242 13.45 16.08 0.39
N HIS A 243 14.74 16.12 0.03
CA HIS A 243 15.79 16.29 1.03
C HIS A 243 15.62 17.65 1.72
N ARG A 244 15.70 17.68 3.06
CA ARG A 244 15.42 18.89 3.85
C ARG A 244 16.29 20.08 3.45
N SER A 245 17.58 19.84 3.23
CA SER A 245 18.53 20.89 2.83
C SER A 245 18.21 21.46 1.44
N TYR A 246 17.72 20.62 0.53
CA TYR A 246 17.35 21.03 -0.82
C TYR A 246 16.06 21.82 -0.80
N LEU A 247 15.01 21.31 -0.13
CA LEU A 247 13.72 21.98 0.01
C LEU A 247 13.88 23.39 0.60
N LYS A 248 14.72 23.55 1.65
CA LYS A 248 14.99 24.85 2.27
C LYS A 248 15.64 25.86 1.32
N LYS A 249 16.51 25.40 0.41
CA LYS A 249 17.26 26.27 -0.51
C LYS A 249 16.53 26.52 -1.84
N HIS A 250 15.69 25.58 -2.26
CA HIS A 250 15.11 25.52 -3.59
C HIS A 250 13.59 25.36 -3.56
N ALA A 251 12.92 25.92 -2.55
CA ALA A 251 11.46 25.87 -2.41
C ALA A 251 10.71 26.35 -3.67
N PRO A 252 11.12 27.45 -4.37
CA PRO A 252 10.47 27.85 -5.62
C PRO A 252 10.54 26.78 -6.71
N GLN A 253 11.68 26.08 -6.85
CA GLN A 253 11.86 25.01 -7.82
C GLN A 253 11.03 23.76 -7.46
N VAL A 254 10.92 23.43 -6.17
CA VAL A 254 10.05 22.33 -5.72
C VAL A 254 8.57 22.66 -5.96
N ARG A 255 8.16 23.90 -5.69
CA ARG A 255 6.80 24.38 -5.99
C ARG A 255 6.50 24.29 -7.49
N ASP A 256 7.41 24.79 -8.34
CA ASP A 256 7.23 24.74 -9.78
C ASP A 256 7.22 23.30 -10.31
N PHE A 257 8.04 22.41 -9.73
CA PHE A 257 8.00 20.97 -10.01
C PHE A 257 6.62 20.36 -9.70
N LEU A 258 6.10 20.53 -8.47
CA LEU A 258 4.81 19.97 -8.08
C LEU A 258 3.66 20.60 -8.89
N GLN A 259 3.72 21.91 -9.18
CA GLN A 259 2.74 22.58 -10.05
C GLN A 259 2.69 21.93 -11.44
N VAL A 260 3.85 21.70 -12.05
CA VAL A 260 3.93 21.06 -13.37
C VAL A 260 3.47 19.61 -13.28
N TYR A 261 3.91 18.86 -12.28
CA TYR A 261 3.54 17.46 -12.06
C TYR A 261 2.01 17.27 -12.03
N PHE A 262 1.30 18.02 -11.18
CA PHE A 262 -0.16 17.89 -11.07
C PHE A 262 -0.89 18.32 -12.35
N ARG A 263 -0.37 19.32 -13.08
CA ARG A 263 -0.93 19.69 -14.38
C ARG A 263 -0.72 18.60 -15.43
N VAL A 264 0.45 17.98 -15.46
CA VAL A 264 0.77 16.86 -16.35
C VAL A 264 -0.12 15.67 -16.05
N LEU A 265 -0.30 15.33 -14.77
CA LEU A 265 -1.23 14.29 -14.32
C LEU A 265 -2.64 14.55 -14.88
N GLY A 266 -3.18 15.76 -14.71
CA GLY A 266 -4.50 16.13 -15.26
C GLY A 266 -4.60 16.05 -16.79
N ILE A 267 -3.53 16.40 -17.53
CA ILE A 267 -3.51 16.30 -19.00
C ILE A 267 -3.67 14.84 -19.45
N TYR A 268 -2.94 13.91 -18.81
CA TYR A 268 -2.99 12.51 -19.20
C TYR A 268 -4.22 11.78 -18.65
N ALA A 269 -4.67 12.13 -17.44
CA ALA A 269 -5.92 11.62 -16.88
C ALA A 269 -7.12 11.90 -17.80
N ASN A 270 -7.18 13.11 -18.36
CA ASN A 270 -8.24 13.53 -19.30
C ASN A 270 -8.00 13.08 -20.75
N ASN A 271 -6.88 12.40 -21.04
CA ASN A 271 -6.56 11.89 -22.38
C ASN A 271 -5.89 10.52 -22.29
N ARG A 272 -6.71 9.51 -21.98
CA ARG A 272 -6.29 8.13 -21.78
C ARG A 272 -5.55 7.54 -22.98
N GLU A 273 -6.03 7.82 -24.20
CA GLU A 273 -5.42 7.32 -25.44
C GLU A 273 -3.99 7.85 -25.59
N LYS A 274 -3.79 9.16 -25.39
CA LYS A 274 -2.45 9.76 -25.40
C LYS A 274 -1.55 9.15 -24.34
N MET A 275 -2.06 8.98 -23.11
CA MET A 275 -1.29 8.37 -22.02
C MET A 275 -0.79 6.97 -22.39
N ILE A 276 -1.68 6.08 -22.87
CA ILE A 276 -1.31 4.73 -23.29
C ILE A 276 -0.28 4.76 -24.42
N LYS A 277 -0.53 5.59 -25.45
CA LYS A 277 0.34 5.71 -26.62
C LYS A 277 1.76 6.14 -26.23
N GLU A 278 1.91 7.05 -25.29
CA GLU A 278 3.22 7.54 -24.85
C GLU A 278 3.89 6.60 -23.85
N MET A 279 3.14 5.94 -22.96
CA MET A 279 3.67 4.87 -22.11
C MET A 279 4.22 3.71 -22.95
N ARG A 280 3.52 3.29 -24.00
CA ARG A 280 4.00 2.26 -24.94
C ARG A 280 5.29 2.62 -25.68
N LYS A 281 5.58 3.91 -25.84
CA LYS A 281 6.82 4.38 -26.49
C LYS A 281 7.99 4.47 -25.54
N SER A 282 7.72 4.63 -24.25
CA SER A 282 8.73 4.84 -23.21
C SER A 282 8.96 3.61 -22.34
N THR A 283 8.17 2.56 -22.51
CA THR A 283 8.26 1.28 -21.81
C THR A 283 8.21 0.14 -22.81
N ASP A 284 8.74 -1.03 -22.44
CA ASP A 284 8.64 -2.25 -23.26
C ASP A 284 7.32 -3.02 -23.06
N LEU A 285 6.32 -2.39 -22.43
CA LEU A 285 5.06 -3.02 -22.06
C LEU A 285 4.04 -2.98 -23.22
N LYS A 286 3.26 -4.06 -23.33
CA LYS A 286 2.12 -4.13 -24.26
C LYS A 286 0.96 -3.28 -23.75
N GLN A 287 0.10 -2.84 -24.67
CA GLN A 287 -1.08 -2.04 -24.35
C GLN A 287 -1.96 -2.68 -23.27
N ASP A 288 -2.36 -3.93 -23.43
CA ASP A 288 -3.23 -4.62 -22.47
C ASP A 288 -2.57 -4.71 -21.07
N THR A 289 -1.26 -4.89 -21.01
CA THR A 289 -0.51 -4.90 -19.74
C THR A 289 -0.51 -3.53 -19.08
N ILE A 290 -0.31 -2.47 -19.86
CA ILE A 290 -0.41 -1.09 -19.36
C ILE A 290 -1.83 -0.81 -18.87
N GLU A 291 -2.86 -1.20 -19.63
CA GLU A 291 -4.25 -0.98 -19.23
C GLU A 291 -4.59 -1.70 -17.92
N GLU A 292 -4.19 -2.96 -17.76
CA GLU A 292 -4.39 -3.72 -16.52
C GLU A 292 -3.63 -3.14 -15.34
N MET A 293 -2.37 -2.72 -15.53
CA MET A 293 -1.59 -2.09 -14.46
C MET A 293 -2.23 -0.77 -14.03
N LEU A 294 -2.67 0.08 -14.96
CA LEU A 294 -3.23 1.40 -14.64
C LEU A 294 -4.60 1.31 -13.93
N LYS A 295 -5.34 0.20 -14.03
CA LYS A 295 -6.54 -0.04 -13.21
C LYS A 295 -6.21 -0.21 -11.72
N LYS A 296 -4.96 -0.54 -11.39
CA LYS A 296 -4.47 -0.87 -10.05
C LYS A 296 -3.73 0.29 -9.38
N ILE A 297 -3.78 1.48 -9.98
CA ILE A 297 -3.10 2.67 -9.47
C ILE A 297 -4.15 3.78 -9.34
N ASP A 298 -4.29 4.30 -8.13
CA ASP A 298 -5.13 5.45 -7.87
C ASP A 298 -4.25 6.67 -7.58
N TRP A 299 -4.08 7.57 -8.56
CA TRP A 299 -3.26 8.77 -8.41
C TRP A 299 -3.97 9.85 -7.64
N TYR A 300 -3.26 10.57 -6.78
CA TYR A 300 -3.79 11.73 -6.10
C TYR A 300 -3.49 13.00 -6.89
N ASP A 301 -4.53 13.72 -7.29
CA ASP A 301 -4.37 15.07 -7.83
C ASP A 301 -4.02 16.10 -6.74
N LEU A 302 -3.90 17.38 -7.11
CA LEU A 302 -3.57 18.44 -6.15
C LEU A 302 -4.71 18.68 -5.13
N ALA A 303 -5.97 18.55 -5.55
CA ALA A 303 -7.10 18.73 -4.65
C ALA A 303 -7.18 17.59 -3.64
N GLU A 304 -6.97 16.33 -4.08
CA GLU A 304 -6.90 15.16 -3.22
C GLU A 304 -5.68 15.21 -2.28
N ASN A 305 -4.52 15.67 -2.78
CA ASN A 305 -3.36 15.91 -1.92
C ASN A 305 -3.70 16.90 -0.81
N CYS A 306 -4.32 18.03 -1.14
CA CYS A 306 -4.71 19.01 -0.15
C CYS A 306 -5.75 18.44 0.83
N GLN A 307 -6.88 17.97 0.33
CA GLN A 307 -8.06 17.68 1.14
C GLN A 307 -7.98 16.32 1.83
N LEU A 308 -7.48 15.28 1.15
CA LEU A 308 -7.55 13.89 1.62
C LEU A 308 -6.23 13.41 2.24
N GLN A 309 -5.10 14.01 1.86
CA GLN A 309 -3.77 13.53 2.28
C GLN A 309 -3.11 14.40 3.34
N PHE A 310 -3.26 15.73 3.25
CA PHE A 310 -2.56 16.70 4.12
C PHE A 310 -3.48 17.59 4.96
N GLY A 311 -4.80 17.32 5.00
CA GLY A 311 -5.71 18.08 5.86
C GLY A 311 -5.92 19.56 5.47
N ILE A 312 -5.49 19.96 4.27
CA ILE A 312 -5.54 21.34 3.79
C ILE A 312 -6.92 21.63 3.21
N SER A 313 -7.67 22.49 3.90
CA SER A 313 -8.99 22.91 3.45
C SER A 313 -8.90 23.95 2.35
N ALA A 314 -9.51 23.67 1.19
CA ALA A 314 -9.64 24.63 0.10
C ALA A 314 -10.84 25.59 0.28
N ARG A 315 -11.80 25.26 1.18
CA ARG A 315 -13.02 26.04 1.46
C ARG A 315 -13.45 25.91 2.92
N PRO A 316 -13.86 26.98 3.60
CA PRO A 316 -14.38 26.90 4.98
C PRO A 316 -15.48 25.82 5.11
N GLY A 317 -15.32 24.92 6.08
CA GLY A 317 -16.27 23.83 6.34
C GLY A 317 -16.16 22.59 5.45
N GLY A 318 -15.20 22.54 4.52
CA GLY A 318 -14.91 21.33 3.74
C GLY A 318 -14.41 20.18 4.63
N GLN A 319 -14.88 18.96 4.39
CA GLN A 319 -14.34 17.77 5.04
C GLN A 319 -12.90 17.53 4.55
N VAL A 320 -11.98 17.38 5.49
CA VAL A 320 -10.56 17.09 5.22
C VAL A 320 -10.13 15.84 5.97
N GLN A 321 -9.08 15.19 5.48
CA GLN A 321 -8.47 14.01 6.07
C GLN A 321 -6.95 14.15 6.02
N ASP A 322 -6.29 13.57 7.03
CA ASP A 322 -4.84 13.48 7.11
C ASP A 322 -4.35 12.12 6.59
N GLY A 323 -4.68 11.76 5.34
CA GLY A 323 -4.42 10.45 4.76
C GLY A 323 -2.95 9.99 4.84
N VAL A 324 -1.99 10.87 4.56
CA VAL A 324 -0.55 10.54 4.69
C VAL A 324 -0.16 10.33 6.15
N ILE A 325 -0.70 11.12 7.08
CA ILE A 325 -0.43 10.97 8.51
C ILE A 325 -1.01 9.64 9.02
N ASN A 326 -2.24 9.33 8.66
CA ASN A 326 -2.89 8.06 8.98
C ASN A 326 -2.09 6.88 8.40
N THR A 327 -1.57 7.01 7.18
CA THR A 327 -0.69 6.01 6.56
C THR A 327 0.60 5.81 7.36
N ILE A 328 1.26 6.90 7.77
CA ILE A 328 2.48 6.82 8.60
C ILE A 328 2.19 6.09 9.92
N ILE A 329 1.09 6.43 10.59
CA ILE A 329 0.68 5.80 11.86
C ILE A 329 0.41 4.31 11.64
N ALA A 330 -0.40 3.95 10.64
CA ALA A 330 -0.79 2.58 10.36
C ALA A 330 0.43 1.71 10.00
N CYS A 331 1.30 2.19 9.11
CA CYS A 331 2.52 1.47 8.74
C CYS A 331 3.49 1.32 9.93
N THR A 332 3.61 2.34 10.79
CA THR A 332 4.44 2.26 12.00
C THR A 332 3.90 1.23 12.98
N ASP A 333 2.58 1.18 13.19
CA ASP A 333 1.93 0.20 14.05
C ASP A 333 2.13 -1.24 13.54
N VAL A 334 2.00 -1.47 12.23
CA VAL A 334 2.34 -2.76 11.60
C VAL A 334 3.79 -3.16 11.89
N MET A 335 4.74 -2.24 11.68
CA MET A 335 6.17 -2.51 11.90
C MET A 335 6.53 -2.78 13.36
N LEU A 336 5.83 -2.16 14.32
CA LEU A 336 5.96 -2.45 15.74
C LEU A 336 5.38 -3.83 16.09
N LYS A 337 4.18 -4.15 15.58
CA LYS A 337 3.48 -5.43 15.84
C LYS A 337 4.21 -6.64 15.25
N THR A 338 4.96 -6.45 14.17
CA THR A 338 5.68 -7.50 13.46
C THR A 338 7.15 -7.61 13.84
N GLY A 339 7.67 -6.66 14.62
CA GLY A 339 9.04 -6.66 15.13
C GLY A 339 10.08 -6.05 14.18
N THR A 340 9.65 -5.35 13.13
CA THR A 340 10.53 -4.55 12.27
C THR A 340 11.14 -3.38 13.05
N PHE A 341 10.38 -2.81 14.00
CA PHE A 341 10.89 -1.84 14.97
C PHE A 341 10.61 -2.27 16.41
N ASP A 342 11.58 -2.05 17.30
CA ASP A 342 11.38 -2.20 18.75
C ASP A 342 10.62 -1.01 19.37
N LYS A 343 10.76 0.17 18.76
CA LYS A 343 10.15 1.43 19.20
C LYS A 343 9.86 2.33 18.02
N ASP A 344 8.86 3.20 18.17
CA ASP A 344 8.48 4.14 17.12
C ASP A 344 9.67 5.07 16.78
N PRO A 345 10.20 5.01 15.54
CA PRO A 345 11.33 5.82 15.11
C PRO A 345 11.00 7.33 15.03
N LEU A 346 9.71 7.68 14.99
CA LEU A 346 9.19 9.05 14.97
C LEU A 346 8.82 9.57 16.36
N GLN A 347 8.87 8.72 17.40
CA GLN A 347 8.56 9.07 18.79
C GLN A 347 7.12 9.60 18.96
N GLY A 348 6.15 8.95 18.31
CA GLY A 348 4.74 9.29 18.38
C GLY A 348 4.33 10.52 17.56
N ASN A 349 5.25 11.12 16.80
CA ASN A 349 4.96 12.32 16.01
C ASN A 349 5.17 12.08 14.50
N PRO A 350 4.10 11.69 13.76
CA PRO A 350 4.17 11.45 12.31
C PRO A 350 4.51 12.70 11.50
N TYR A 351 4.19 13.91 12.01
CA TYR A 351 4.46 15.18 11.33
C TYR A 351 5.96 15.51 11.22
N ARG A 352 6.83 14.78 11.91
CA ARG A 352 8.29 14.98 11.81
C ARG A 352 8.83 14.76 10.41
N ILE A 353 8.12 13.99 9.57
CA ILE A 353 8.56 13.61 8.23
C ILE A 353 7.64 14.13 7.12
N THR A 354 6.75 15.08 7.40
CA THR A 354 5.87 15.71 6.39
C THR A 354 6.15 17.20 6.28
N ASN A 355 5.79 17.80 5.14
CA ASN A 355 5.81 19.24 4.92
C ASN A 355 4.73 19.64 3.91
N SER A 356 3.65 20.27 4.40
CA SER A 356 2.49 20.72 3.62
C SER A 356 2.64 22.10 2.98
N THR A 357 3.69 22.86 3.31
CA THR A 357 3.77 24.29 3.00
C THR A 357 3.63 24.59 1.51
N ILE A 358 4.28 23.79 0.64
CA ILE A 358 4.18 23.99 -0.81
C ILE A 358 2.77 23.65 -1.33
N LEU A 359 2.10 22.64 -0.78
CA LEU A 359 0.72 22.32 -1.16
C LEU A 359 -0.24 23.44 -0.75
N GLU A 360 -0.06 24.02 0.44
CA GLU A 360 -0.83 25.18 0.90
C GLU A 360 -0.64 26.41 0.01
N GLU A 361 0.58 26.64 -0.49
CA GLU A 361 0.86 27.69 -1.48
C GLU A 361 0.15 27.42 -2.81
N LEU A 362 0.25 26.20 -3.34
CA LEU A 362 -0.38 25.81 -4.61
C LEU A 362 -1.91 25.87 -4.54
N SER A 363 -2.50 25.45 -3.42
CA SER A 363 -3.94 25.53 -3.16
C SER A 363 -4.43 26.98 -3.18
N ARG A 364 -3.72 27.90 -2.50
CA ARG A 364 -4.06 29.34 -2.49
C ARG A 364 -3.90 30.02 -3.84
N ALA A 365 -2.99 29.55 -4.68
CA ALA A 365 -2.78 30.09 -6.02
C ALA A 365 -3.90 29.74 -7.03
N GLY A 366 -4.97 29.06 -6.60
CA GLY A 366 -6.10 28.71 -7.47
C GLY A 366 -5.76 27.65 -8.52
N VAL A 367 -4.63 26.95 -8.36
CA VAL A 367 -4.21 25.85 -9.24
C VAL A 367 -4.97 24.60 -8.84
N MET A 368 -6.29 24.54 -9.04
CA MET A 368 -7.05 23.32 -8.82
C MET A 368 -7.45 22.72 -10.17
N HIS A 369 -6.64 21.75 -10.62
CA HIS A 369 -7.10 20.78 -11.62
C HIS A 369 -7.65 19.59 -10.84
N VAL A 370 -8.97 19.44 -10.87
CA VAL A 370 -9.66 18.26 -10.35
C VAL A 370 -9.71 17.26 -11.48
N MET A 371 -9.16 16.06 -11.27
CA MET A 371 -9.43 14.93 -12.15
C MET A 371 -10.93 14.64 -12.07
N ASP A 372 -11.60 14.40 -13.20
CA ASP A 372 -13.00 13.94 -13.22
C ASP A 372 -13.05 12.48 -12.74
N LYS A 373 -12.74 12.28 -11.46
CA LYS A 373 -13.10 11.09 -10.72
C LYS A 373 -14.53 11.33 -10.29
N SER A 374 -15.43 10.49 -10.78
CA SER A 374 -16.86 10.52 -10.47
C SER A 374 -17.09 10.43 -8.96
N SER A 375 -16.97 11.55 -8.23
CA SER A 375 -17.13 11.74 -6.78
C SER A 375 -16.31 10.77 -5.91
N VAL A 376 -15.74 11.27 -4.82
CA VAL A 376 -15.48 10.43 -3.64
C VAL A 376 -16.84 9.86 -3.21
N ARG A 377 -17.24 8.71 -3.77
CA ARG A 377 -18.47 8.04 -3.39
C ARG A 377 -18.25 7.62 -1.96
N LYS A 378 -18.89 8.33 -1.03
CA LYS A 378 -19.11 7.83 0.32
C LYS A 378 -19.76 6.47 0.11
N GLN A 379 -19.04 5.39 0.40
CA GLN A 379 -19.55 4.04 0.12
C GLN A 379 -20.84 3.86 0.89
N GLU A 380 -21.96 3.80 0.17
CA GLU A 380 -23.26 3.61 0.79
C GLU A 380 -23.46 2.12 1.06
N PHE A 381 -23.74 1.79 2.32
CA PHE A 381 -24.13 0.45 2.71
C PHE A 381 -25.65 0.38 2.69
N SER A 382 -26.21 -0.32 1.70
CA SER A 382 -27.64 -0.63 1.69
C SER A 382 -28.03 -1.46 2.91
N SER A 383 -29.29 -1.33 3.36
CA SER A 383 -29.83 -2.24 4.37
C SER A 383 -29.93 -3.64 3.78
N LEU A 384 -29.64 -4.67 4.59
CA LEU A 384 -29.74 -6.07 4.22
C LEU A 384 -30.64 -6.80 5.22
N ALA A 385 -31.51 -7.67 4.73
CA ALA A 385 -32.28 -8.59 5.56
C ALA A 385 -31.37 -9.69 6.16
N ASP A 386 -31.83 -10.38 7.21
CA ASP A 386 -31.03 -11.42 7.88
C ASP A 386 -30.53 -12.52 6.93
N ARG A 387 -31.39 -12.98 6.02
CA ARG A 387 -31.04 -13.98 4.99
C ARG A 387 -29.99 -13.51 4.00
N GLU A 388 -29.84 -12.19 3.82
CA GLU A 388 -28.83 -11.62 2.94
C GLU A 388 -27.49 -11.51 3.65
N TRP A 389 -27.49 -11.18 4.95
CA TRP A 389 -26.30 -11.25 5.80
C TRP A 389 -25.70 -12.66 5.85
N GLU A 390 -26.54 -13.69 5.95
CA GLU A 390 -26.11 -15.10 5.97
C GLU A 390 -25.45 -15.56 4.66
N LYS A 391 -25.71 -14.88 3.54
CA LYS A 391 -25.09 -15.15 2.23
C LYS A 391 -23.75 -14.45 2.05
N LEU A 392 -23.39 -13.52 2.93
CA LEU A 392 -22.12 -12.83 2.84
C LEU A 392 -20.98 -13.80 3.12
N ARG A 393 -19.92 -13.70 2.31
CA ARG A 393 -18.71 -14.49 2.48
C ARG A 393 -17.82 -13.82 3.50
N GLU A 394 -17.36 -14.59 4.48
CA GLU A 394 -16.28 -14.13 5.37
C GLU A 394 -14.96 -14.03 4.61
N ILE A 395 -14.29 -12.91 4.82
CA ILE A 395 -12.99 -12.61 4.21
C ILE A 395 -11.87 -12.82 5.22
N GLY A 396 -12.06 -12.32 6.45
CA GLY A 396 -11.10 -12.48 7.52
C GLY A 396 -11.63 -12.01 8.86
N THR A 397 -11.05 -12.51 9.94
CA THR A 397 -11.28 -12.03 11.31
C THR A 397 -10.15 -11.08 11.71
N PHE A 398 -10.49 -9.84 12.06
CA PHE A 398 -9.51 -8.86 12.53
C PHE A 398 -8.92 -9.29 13.88
N ARG A 399 -7.64 -8.99 14.07
CA ARG A 399 -6.97 -9.13 15.35
C ARG A 399 -7.34 -7.94 16.24
N VAL A 400 -7.98 -8.23 17.36
CA VAL A 400 -8.37 -7.21 18.34
C VAL A 400 -7.85 -7.58 19.72
N GLU A 401 -7.37 -6.57 20.45
CA GLU A 401 -7.03 -6.75 21.86
C GLU A 401 -8.30 -7.08 22.67
N PRO A 402 -8.23 -7.84 23.77
CA PRO A 402 -9.42 -8.20 24.54
C PRO A 402 -10.23 -6.97 24.96
N ILE A 403 -11.49 -6.90 24.51
CA ILE A 403 -12.43 -5.85 24.89
C ILE A 403 -12.99 -6.19 26.27
N THR A 404 -12.81 -5.28 27.23
CA THR A 404 -13.24 -5.46 28.61
C THR A 404 -14.55 -4.74 28.90
N PHE A 405 -15.38 -5.40 29.71
CA PHE A 405 -16.70 -4.93 30.14
C PHE A 405 -16.73 -4.83 31.67
N GLN A 406 -17.59 -3.98 32.22
CA GLN A 406 -17.85 -3.98 33.65
C GLN A 406 -18.43 -5.34 34.07
N SER A 407 -18.11 -5.75 35.30
CA SER A 407 -18.51 -7.06 35.82
C SER A 407 -20.02 -7.28 35.70
N TRP A 408 -20.40 -8.44 35.17
CA TRP A 408 -21.80 -8.89 35.04
C TRP A 408 -22.70 -8.09 34.10
N ASN A 409 -22.19 -7.18 33.28
CA ASN A 409 -23.00 -6.48 32.29
C ASN A 409 -22.28 -6.28 30.92
N ASN A 410 -22.88 -5.48 30.06
CA ASN A 410 -22.42 -5.14 28.70
C ASN A 410 -21.82 -3.73 28.59
N MET A 411 -21.62 -3.01 29.70
CA MET A 411 -21.04 -1.67 29.67
C MET A 411 -19.53 -1.76 29.45
N LEU A 412 -19.04 -1.12 28.38
CA LEU A 412 -17.61 -1.02 28.09
C LEU A 412 -16.89 -0.25 29.21
N THR A 413 -15.77 -0.80 29.67
CA THR A 413 -14.84 -0.06 30.55
C THR A 413 -14.12 1.04 29.75
N THR A 414 -13.38 1.92 30.42
CA THR A 414 -12.52 2.90 29.72
C THR A 414 -11.50 2.20 28.82
N GLU A 415 -10.82 1.17 29.32
CA GLU A 415 -9.88 0.38 28.53
C GLU A 415 -10.59 -0.32 27.36
N GLY A 416 -11.79 -0.86 27.57
CA GLY A 416 -12.60 -1.48 26.52
C GLY A 416 -12.95 -0.49 25.41
N LYS A 417 -13.32 0.75 25.76
CA LYS A 417 -13.56 1.83 24.80
C LYS A 417 -12.31 2.15 23.98
N GLU A 418 -11.15 2.29 24.61
CA GLU A 418 -9.87 2.52 23.90
C GLU A 418 -9.56 1.39 22.90
N LYS A 419 -9.88 0.13 23.24
CA LYS A 419 -9.72 -0.99 22.29
C LYS A 419 -10.69 -0.88 21.12
N VAL A 420 -11.93 -0.47 21.37
CA VAL A 420 -12.93 -0.24 20.33
C VAL A 420 -12.56 0.96 19.45
N ASP A 421 -11.96 2.01 20.01
CA ASP A 421 -11.48 3.18 19.26
C ASP A 421 -10.38 2.80 18.26
N LYS A 422 -9.44 1.95 18.67
CA LYS A 422 -8.37 1.46 17.79
C LYS A 422 -8.93 0.70 16.58
N ILE A 423 -9.84 -0.25 16.80
CA ILE A 423 -10.45 -1.01 15.70
C ILE A 423 -11.35 -0.11 14.85
N ALA A 424 -12.02 0.90 15.42
CA ALA A 424 -12.80 1.86 14.66
C ALA A 424 -11.93 2.65 13.66
N GLY A 425 -10.74 3.10 14.10
CA GLY A 425 -9.75 3.74 13.24
C GLY A 425 -9.31 2.83 12.09
N LEU A 426 -8.97 1.58 12.38
CA LEU A 426 -8.61 0.57 11.37
C LEU A 426 -9.74 0.36 10.35
N LEU A 427 -10.97 0.18 10.84
CA LEU A 427 -12.15 -0.02 10.01
C LEU A 427 -12.48 1.20 9.14
N THR A 428 -12.17 2.41 9.58
CA THR A 428 -12.51 3.65 8.86
C THR A 428 -11.44 4.02 7.86
N ASN A 429 -10.18 3.94 8.26
CA ASN A 429 -9.05 4.42 7.48
C ASN A 429 -8.51 3.35 6.51
N ASN A 430 -8.53 2.08 6.92
CA ASN A 430 -7.84 1.02 6.18
C ASN A 430 -8.79 -0.01 5.56
N TYR A 431 -9.96 -0.26 6.17
CA TYR A 431 -10.91 -1.28 5.69
C TYR A 431 -12.31 -0.74 5.38
N PRO A 432 -12.47 0.43 4.72
CA PRO A 432 -13.75 1.12 4.62
C PRO A 432 -14.83 0.37 3.83
N HIS A 433 -14.47 -0.61 3.01
CA HIS A 433 -15.38 -1.26 2.06
C HIS A 433 -16.10 -2.51 2.60
N TYR A 434 -15.67 -3.08 3.72
CA TYR A 434 -16.26 -4.30 4.26
C TYR A 434 -17.46 -4.02 5.15
N ARG A 435 -18.44 -4.93 5.11
CA ARG A 435 -19.39 -5.09 6.21
C ARG A 435 -18.72 -5.88 7.34
N ILE A 436 -19.11 -5.60 8.56
CA ILE A 436 -18.47 -6.12 9.77
C ILE A 436 -19.51 -6.86 10.61
N VAL A 437 -19.22 -8.11 10.94
CA VAL A 437 -19.98 -8.88 11.92
C VAL A 437 -19.22 -8.87 13.24
N VAL A 438 -19.82 -8.29 14.28
CA VAL A 438 -19.32 -8.22 15.65
C VAL A 438 -19.86 -9.43 16.40
N ARG A 439 -19.00 -10.41 16.72
CA ARG A 439 -19.40 -11.68 17.34
C ARG A 439 -18.95 -11.74 18.78
N GLY A 440 -19.89 -11.96 19.68
CA GLY A 440 -19.65 -12.07 21.11
C GLY A 440 -19.57 -13.53 21.51
N HIS A 441 -18.64 -13.83 22.42
CA HIS A 441 -18.44 -15.16 22.98
C HIS A 441 -18.33 -15.09 24.51
N THR A 442 -18.72 -16.16 25.19
CA THR A 442 -18.54 -16.33 26.64
C THR A 442 -17.66 -17.55 26.95
N GLY A 443 -17.22 -17.66 28.21
CA GLY A 443 -16.50 -18.83 28.68
C GLY A 443 -17.40 -20.07 28.84
N PRO A 444 -16.83 -21.27 28.93
CA PRO A 444 -17.59 -22.49 29.16
C PRO A 444 -18.09 -22.52 30.61
N GLY A 445 -19.41 -22.58 30.79
CA GLY A 445 -20.07 -22.67 32.10
C GLY A 445 -21.33 -21.79 32.20
N GLY A 446 -22.25 -22.16 33.09
CA GLY A 446 -23.54 -21.48 33.24
C GLY A 446 -24.58 -21.94 32.21
N ASP A 447 -25.72 -21.26 32.22
CA ASP A 447 -26.84 -21.53 31.31
C ASP A 447 -26.52 -21.08 29.87
N GLU A 448 -26.89 -21.88 28.87
CA GLU A 448 -26.54 -21.62 27.47
C GLU A 448 -27.32 -20.43 26.88
N ASP A 449 -28.59 -20.27 27.26
CA ASP A 449 -29.43 -19.16 26.80
C ASP A 449 -28.96 -17.84 27.42
N GLU A 450 -28.64 -17.84 28.71
CA GLU A 450 -28.05 -16.66 29.37
C GLU A 450 -26.69 -16.29 28.76
N ASN A 451 -25.86 -17.29 28.43
CA ASN A 451 -24.59 -17.06 27.73
C ASN A 451 -24.78 -16.46 26.34
N ARG A 452 -25.72 -16.99 25.55
CA ARG A 452 -26.07 -16.45 24.23
C ARG A 452 -26.53 -15.01 24.36
N LYS A 453 -27.46 -14.73 25.28
CA LYS A 453 -28.00 -13.39 25.54
C LYS A 453 -26.89 -12.41 25.95
N LEU A 454 -26.08 -12.74 26.95
CA LEU A 454 -24.97 -11.89 27.41
C LEU A 454 -23.97 -11.60 26.28
N SER A 455 -23.64 -12.62 25.48
CA SER A 455 -22.73 -12.46 24.36
C SER A 455 -23.29 -11.51 23.29
N LEU A 456 -24.60 -11.60 23.00
CA LEU A 456 -25.29 -10.70 22.06
C LEU A 456 -25.33 -9.27 22.57
N GLU A 457 -25.68 -9.07 23.85
CA GLU A 457 -25.75 -7.76 24.49
C GLU A 457 -24.39 -7.03 24.45
N ARG A 458 -23.29 -7.77 24.64
CA ARG A 458 -21.93 -7.23 24.53
C ARG A 458 -21.56 -6.86 23.11
N SER A 459 -21.87 -7.69 22.13
CA SER A 459 -21.67 -7.37 20.70
C SER A 459 -22.47 -6.13 20.28
N GLN A 460 -23.71 -6.02 20.75
CA GLN A 460 -24.58 -4.87 20.48
C GLN A 460 -24.03 -3.60 21.12
N ALA A 461 -23.53 -3.64 22.35
CA ALA A 461 -22.90 -2.49 22.99
C ALA A 461 -21.68 -1.99 22.20
N VAL A 462 -20.84 -2.91 21.71
CA VAL A 462 -19.69 -2.58 20.86
C VAL A 462 -20.14 -1.97 19.52
N ALA A 463 -21.11 -2.59 18.84
CA ALA A 463 -21.65 -2.09 17.59
C ALA A 463 -22.28 -0.69 17.73
N GLN A 464 -23.07 -0.48 18.79
CA GLN A 464 -23.66 0.83 19.09
C GLN A 464 -22.60 1.88 19.37
N TYR A 465 -21.53 1.53 20.08
CA TYR A 465 -20.43 2.45 20.34
C TYR A 465 -19.72 2.86 19.04
N LEU A 466 -19.44 1.91 18.13
CA LEU A 466 -18.88 2.19 16.82
C LEU A 466 -19.76 3.11 15.96
N ILE A 467 -21.08 2.91 15.99
CA ILE A 467 -22.02 3.74 15.24
C ILE A 467 -22.11 5.15 15.86
N ALA A 468 -22.31 5.24 17.17
CA ALA A 468 -22.60 6.49 17.85
C ALA A 468 -21.38 7.40 18.01
N VAL A 469 -20.21 6.83 18.30
CA VAL A 469 -18.98 7.60 18.59
C VAL A 469 -18.14 7.80 17.33
N HIS A 470 -17.99 6.77 16.51
CA HIS A 470 -17.12 6.81 15.32
C HIS A 470 -17.89 7.03 14.02
N GLY A 471 -19.22 7.16 14.08
CA GLY A 471 -20.04 7.44 12.90
C GLY A 471 -20.03 6.32 11.87
N ILE A 472 -19.68 5.09 12.27
CA ILE A 472 -19.71 3.96 11.33
C ILE A 472 -21.15 3.72 10.90
N HIS A 473 -21.37 3.63 9.58
CA HIS A 473 -22.69 3.49 9.00
C HIS A 473 -23.44 2.28 9.60
N VAL A 474 -24.69 2.48 10.04
CA VAL A 474 -25.48 1.44 10.74
C VAL A 474 -25.60 0.14 9.92
N ASN A 475 -25.84 0.25 8.61
CA ASN A 475 -25.94 -0.94 7.76
C ASN A 475 -24.59 -1.66 7.56
N ARG A 476 -23.45 -1.05 7.91
CA ARG A 476 -22.14 -1.70 7.78
C ARG A 476 -21.93 -2.75 8.87
N ILE A 477 -22.59 -2.65 10.02
CA ILE A 477 -22.31 -3.47 11.20
C ILE A 477 -23.51 -4.38 11.53
N ARG A 478 -23.24 -5.66 11.84
CA ARG A 478 -24.19 -6.59 12.45
C ARG A 478 -23.61 -7.14 13.76
N ALA A 479 -24.42 -7.28 14.80
CA ALA A 479 -24.03 -7.89 16.06
C ALA A 479 -24.62 -9.30 16.19
N GLU A 480 -23.81 -10.26 16.61
CA GLU A 480 -24.20 -11.66 16.83
C GLU A 480 -23.68 -12.14 18.20
N GLY A 481 -24.46 -13.00 18.86
CA GLY A 481 -24.09 -13.64 20.13
C GLY A 481 -23.98 -15.14 19.98
N LEU A 482 -22.77 -15.68 20.15
CA LEU A 482 -22.48 -17.10 19.97
C LEU A 482 -22.42 -17.89 21.29
N GLY A 483 -22.52 -17.20 22.43
CA GLY A 483 -22.36 -17.82 23.74
C GLY A 483 -21.03 -18.57 23.86
N SER A 484 -21.07 -19.79 24.38
CA SER A 484 -19.89 -20.65 24.53
C SER A 484 -19.73 -21.68 23.40
N SER A 485 -20.56 -21.61 22.35
CA SER A 485 -20.64 -22.63 21.28
C SER A 485 -19.42 -22.70 20.37
N GLN A 486 -18.65 -21.62 20.25
CA GLN A 486 -17.46 -21.53 19.40
C GLN A 486 -16.23 -21.06 20.21
N PRO A 487 -15.72 -21.89 21.13
CA PRO A 487 -14.56 -21.53 21.94
C PRO A 487 -13.33 -21.34 21.04
N ALA A 488 -12.54 -20.31 21.32
CA ALA A 488 -11.27 -20.11 20.64
C ALA A 488 -10.37 -21.35 20.80
N ARG A 489 -9.50 -21.59 19.81
CA ARG A 489 -8.45 -22.62 19.95
C ARG A 489 -7.42 -22.17 20.98
N LYS A 490 -6.95 -23.10 21.81
CA LYS A 490 -5.84 -22.87 22.73
C LYS A 490 -4.55 -22.70 21.92
N LYS A 491 -3.79 -21.64 22.19
CA LYS A 491 -2.53 -21.39 21.47
C LYS A 491 -1.43 -22.34 21.97
N PRO A 492 -0.44 -22.69 21.13
CA PRO A 492 0.74 -23.45 21.59
C PRO A 492 1.44 -22.74 22.75
N GLY A 493 1.77 -23.47 23.82
CA GLY A 493 2.43 -22.92 25.01
C GLY A 493 1.56 -22.03 25.92
N GLU A 494 0.29 -21.79 25.57
CA GLU A 494 -0.61 -20.96 26.37
C GLU A 494 -0.98 -21.64 27.70
N SER A 495 -0.92 -20.89 28.81
CA SER A 495 -1.39 -21.39 30.10
C SER A 495 -2.91 -21.58 30.09
N MET A 496 -3.45 -22.51 30.88
CA MET A 496 -4.90 -22.70 30.98
C MET A 496 -5.63 -21.43 31.45
N ARG A 497 -4.98 -20.61 32.28
CA ARG A 497 -5.52 -19.31 32.73
C ARG A 497 -5.66 -18.32 31.58
N ALA A 498 -4.60 -18.15 30.77
CA ALA A 498 -4.63 -17.27 29.61
C ALA A 498 -5.65 -17.74 28.58
N TYR A 499 -5.72 -19.05 28.35
CA TYR A 499 -6.70 -19.66 27.47
C TYR A 499 -8.13 -19.33 27.89
N ARG A 500 -8.48 -19.59 29.15
CA ARG A 500 -9.82 -19.28 29.70
C ARG A 500 -10.18 -17.81 29.59
N TYR A 501 -9.21 -16.91 29.82
CA TYR A 501 -9.43 -15.47 29.68
C TYR A 501 -9.80 -15.07 28.24
N ARG A 502 -9.26 -15.75 27.22
CA ARG A 502 -9.58 -15.49 25.81
C ARG A 502 -10.91 -16.09 25.35
N LEU A 503 -11.55 -16.96 26.12
CA LEU A 503 -12.80 -17.59 25.69
C LEU A 503 -13.95 -16.57 25.64
N SER A 504 -14.05 -15.70 26.65
CA SER A 504 -14.93 -14.54 26.64
C SER A 504 -14.29 -13.43 25.82
N ARG A 505 -14.78 -13.19 24.60
CA ARG A 505 -14.17 -12.25 23.65
C ARG A 505 -15.22 -11.64 22.72
N VAL A 506 -14.81 -10.59 22.02
CA VAL A 506 -15.55 -10.03 20.90
C VAL A 506 -14.64 -10.09 19.67
N GLU A 507 -15.15 -10.65 18.58
CA GLU A 507 -14.47 -10.76 17.29
C GLU A 507 -15.09 -9.79 16.29
N PHE A 508 -14.28 -9.32 15.35
CA PHE A 508 -14.71 -8.49 14.23
C PHE A 508 -14.41 -9.24 12.94
N VAL A 509 -15.44 -9.64 12.23
CA VAL A 509 -15.33 -10.45 11.01
C VAL A 509 -15.69 -9.59 9.81
N ALA A 510 -14.73 -9.41 8.90
CA ALA A 510 -14.96 -8.78 7.62
C ALA A 510 -15.74 -9.73 6.72
N VAL A 511 -16.85 -9.24 6.17
CA VAL A 511 -17.72 -9.97 5.25
C VAL A 511 -18.04 -9.12 4.02
N GLU A 512 -18.19 -9.78 2.88
CA GLU A 512 -18.58 -9.13 1.61
C GLU A 512 -19.58 -10.00 0.84
N GLY A 513 -20.34 -9.37 -0.06
CA GLY A 513 -21.20 -10.11 -0.98
C GLY A 513 -20.33 -10.93 -1.93
N THR A 514 -20.76 -12.16 -2.25
CA THR A 514 -20.23 -12.83 -3.43
C THR A 514 -20.60 -11.99 -4.65
N SER A 515 -19.61 -11.34 -5.25
CA SER A 515 -19.72 -10.83 -6.61
C SER A 515 -20.11 -12.02 -7.51
N LEU A 516 -21.26 -11.91 -8.16
CA LEU A 516 -21.74 -12.86 -9.16
C LEU A 516 -20.79 -12.91 -10.37
#